data_AF-A0A660LAM7-F1
#
_entry.id   AF-A0A660LAM7-F1
#
_cell.length_a   1.000
_cell.length_b   1.000
_cell.length_c   1.000
_cell.angle_alpha   90.00
_cell.angle_beta   90.00
_cell.angle_gamma   90.00
#
_symmetry.space_group_name_H-M   'P 1'
#
loop_
_entity.id
_entity.type
_entity.pdbx_description
1 polymer ?
#
loop_
_entity_poly.entity_id
_entity_poly.type
_entity_poly.pdbx_seq_one_letter_code
_entity_poly.pdbx_strand_id
1 'polypeptide(L)'
;MLRIASLVAWSAALMVAAPAGAQELPAQHVCVGQSLPKPPPTEAEKEQSNLENWAAQRAEFGFRADIPYVKELVRRGVWEYDVGYIPVTPAENRYLRLRDRLELGPRAERYLRAHRDVDAGVSVEDDWPREPYLLLHFKRDVAKHLAAVRRVARFPRNLRAERVRYSDRDLRKVADKLWKDSKALEAEGFYLTGTGHAADGFLRVDLITKRTDFKAYFAERYGDMLRIEVEATEPYGFQCTASGSYRVAADGMSVTVSYETGGGNERARVEVTEFPDRVEVGLVEKVYNGPNTADLRYETYAAPLAAPLGDRPVVDAFNRRTLRQVGARPGQPPCPAGTGERTRLEEAIADRSRFGMRADAGYVQALLRRGSPYTKAEARWVALLDEIDSGDEETLDSDLWERFPKTYAGSVFVTQYPKPPLVVYRFTKDAQGHLRAIRKRSQHPANARVATATVTRSALERLLERVHDAIAEQRELGGFFVAATYEDRATESVLIQVVTTRADSDAYFKARFGPHVRTEVVDDRVECYLDRNTRL
;
A
#
# COMPACT_ATOMS: atom_id res chain seq x y z
N MET A 1 9.09 -66.27 38.27
CA MET A 1 9.43 -67.62 37.77
C MET A 1 8.46 -67.97 36.65
N LEU A 2 8.99 -68.25 35.46
CA LEU A 2 8.51 -69.26 34.50
C LEU A 2 7.00 -69.32 34.15
N ARG A 3 6.65 -68.98 32.89
CA ARG A 3 6.09 -69.86 31.82
C ARG A 3 5.24 -69.04 30.84
N ILE A 4 5.55 -68.95 29.55
CA ILE A 4 5.43 -69.88 28.40
C ILE A 4 4.48 -69.23 27.36
N ALA A 5 4.96 -69.24 26.12
CA ALA A 5 4.39 -68.74 24.87
C ALA A 5 3.17 -69.53 24.35
N SER A 6 2.39 -68.88 23.46
CA SER A 6 1.75 -69.44 22.24
C SER A 6 1.11 -68.26 21.47
N LEU A 7 1.70 -67.71 20.40
CA LEU A 7 1.61 -68.10 18.98
C LEU A 7 0.18 -68.33 18.47
N VAL A 8 -0.42 -67.28 17.86
CA VAL A 8 -1.47 -67.40 16.83
C VAL A 8 -1.17 -66.39 15.72
N ALA A 9 -1.10 -66.92 14.50
CA ALA A 9 -0.69 -66.24 13.27
C ALA A 9 -1.62 -65.09 12.87
N TRP A 10 -1.03 -64.00 12.39
CA TRP A 10 -1.72 -62.90 11.70
C TRP A 10 -1.44 -62.99 10.19
N SER A 11 -2.51 -63.14 9.41
CA SER A 11 -2.50 -63.00 7.96
C SER A 11 -2.42 -61.52 7.60
N ALA A 12 -1.39 -61.13 6.86
CA ALA A 12 -1.26 -59.80 6.28
C ALA A 12 -2.18 -59.66 5.05
N ALA A 13 -3.16 -58.78 5.13
CA ALA A 13 -3.89 -58.28 3.96
C ALA A 13 -3.18 -57.01 3.47
N LEU A 14 -2.50 -57.10 2.33
CA LEU A 14 -2.02 -55.96 1.55
C LEU A 14 -3.22 -55.25 0.90
N MET A 15 -3.62 -54.10 1.43
CA MET A 15 -4.46 -53.16 0.69
C MET A 15 -3.56 -52.28 -0.18
N VAL A 16 -3.66 -52.47 -1.50
CA VAL A 16 -3.09 -51.56 -2.50
C VAL A 16 -3.99 -50.32 -2.54
N ALA A 17 -3.46 -49.19 -2.08
CA ALA A 17 -4.10 -47.89 -2.26
C ALA A 17 -3.99 -47.50 -3.75
N ALA A 18 -5.14 -47.32 -4.40
CA ALA A 18 -5.21 -46.74 -5.73
C ALA A 18 -4.79 -45.26 -5.67
N PRO A 19 -4.04 -44.73 -6.65
CA PRO A 19 -3.73 -43.32 -6.72
C PRO A 19 -5.03 -42.53 -6.91
N ALA A 20 -5.25 -41.54 -6.05
CA ALA A 20 -6.30 -40.55 -6.23
C ALA A 20 -6.12 -39.89 -7.60
N GLY A 21 -7.07 -40.13 -8.50
CA GLY A 21 -7.09 -39.49 -9.81
C GLY A 21 -7.11 -37.97 -9.63
N ALA A 22 -6.12 -37.29 -10.20
CA ALA A 22 -6.15 -35.86 -10.38
C ALA A 22 -7.42 -35.52 -11.17
N GLN A 23 -8.41 -34.91 -10.52
CA GLN A 23 -9.54 -34.32 -11.22
C GLN A 23 -8.98 -33.25 -12.16
N GLU A 24 -9.02 -33.52 -13.46
CA GLU A 24 -8.81 -32.51 -14.50
C GLU A 24 -9.83 -31.38 -14.27
N LEU A 25 -9.33 -30.22 -13.83
CA LEU A 25 -10.13 -29.01 -13.74
C LEU A 25 -10.61 -28.62 -15.15
N PRO A 26 -11.83 -28.07 -15.29
CA PRO A 26 -12.37 -27.71 -16.60
C PRO A 26 -11.44 -26.74 -17.35
N ALA A 27 -11.21 -27.00 -18.63
CA ALA A 27 -10.30 -26.28 -19.54
C ALA A 27 -10.65 -24.79 -19.81
N GLN A 28 -11.56 -24.19 -19.03
CA GLN A 28 -12.13 -22.87 -19.28
C GLN A 28 -11.33 -21.72 -18.62
N HIS A 29 -10.31 -22.03 -17.83
CA HIS A 29 -9.52 -21.04 -17.08
C HIS A 29 -8.03 -21.11 -17.43
N VAL A 30 -7.70 -21.15 -18.72
CA VAL A 30 -6.30 -21.08 -19.18
C VAL A 30 -5.87 -19.61 -19.17
N CYS A 31 -4.84 -19.25 -18.41
CA CYS A 31 -4.24 -17.91 -18.50
C CYS A 31 -3.51 -17.71 -19.82
N VAL A 32 -2.92 -18.77 -20.34
CA VAL A 32 -2.18 -18.71 -21.61
C VAL A 32 -3.13 -19.03 -22.78
N GLY A 33 -3.13 -18.17 -23.80
CA GLY A 33 -4.02 -18.36 -24.97
C GLY A 33 -5.48 -17.93 -24.76
N GLN A 34 -5.83 -17.38 -23.59
CA GLN A 34 -7.05 -16.58 -23.48
C GLN A 34 -6.98 -15.43 -24.50
N SER A 35 -8.11 -15.19 -25.18
CA SER A 35 -8.28 -14.13 -26.16
C SER A 35 -7.66 -12.85 -25.64
N LEU A 36 -6.82 -12.22 -26.47
CA LEU A 36 -6.05 -11.00 -26.20
C LEU A 36 -6.75 -10.16 -25.12
N PRO A 37 -6.10 -9.81 -24.00
CA PRO A 37 -6.65 -8.79 -23.13
C PRO A 37 -7.04 -7.62 -24.02
N LYS A 38 -8.26 -7.12 -23.85
CA LYS A 38 -8.80 -6.01 -24.65
C LYS A 38 -7.66 -5.00 -24.81
N PRO A 39 -7.31 -4.58 -26.04
CA PRO A 39 -6.18 -3.67 -26.24
C PRO A 39 -6.29 -2.53 -25.23
N PRO A 40 -5.15 -2.07 -24.68
CA PRO A 40 -5.17 -1.07 -23.63
C PRO A 40 -6.10 0.07 -24.06
N PRO A 41 -7.00 0.52 -23.17
CA PRO A 41 -8.01 1.50 -23.56
C PRO A 41 -7.33 2.69 -24.21
N THR A 42 -7.86 3.12 -25.35
CA THR A 42 -7.41 4.34 -26.03
C THR A 42 -7.51 5.53 -25.07
N GLU A 43 -6.74 6.60 -25.29
CA GLU A 43 -6.83 7.79 -24.44
C GLU A 43 -8.25 8.34 -24.35
N ALA A 44 -9.04 8.24 -25.43
CA ALA A 44 -10.45 8.59 -25.43
C ALA A 44 -11.31 7.66 -24.56
N GLU A 45 -11.06 6.35 -24.58
CA GLU A 45 -11.74 5.39 -23.69
C GLU A 45 -11.34 5.60 -22.22
N LYS A 46 -10.08 5.91 -21.94
CA LYS A 46 -9.61 6.27 -20.59
C LYS A 46 -10.27 7.57 -20.11
N GLU A 47 -10.30 8.61 -20.95
CA GLU A 47 -10.96 9.88 -20.62
C GLU A 47 -12.45 9.64 -20.33
N GLN A 48 -13.13 8.87 -21.18
CA GLN A 48 -14.55 8.55 -20.98
C GLN A 48 -14.79 7.75 -19.70
N SER A 49 -13.98 6.70 -19.46
CA SER A 49 -14.08 5.90 -18.23
C SER A 49 -13.80 6.74 -16.97
N ASN A 50 -12.84 7.65 -17.02
CA ASN A 50 -12.58 8.59 -15.92
C ASN A 50 -13.76 9.53 -15.69
N LEU A 51 -14.35 10.09 -16.75
CA LEU A 51 -15.54 10.94 -16.65
C LEU A 51 -16.73 10.17 -16.06
N GLU A 52 -16.93 8.92 -16.45
CA GLU A 52 -17.98 8.04 -15.90
C GLU A 52 -17.73 7.73 -14.42
N ASN A 53 -16.49 7.42 -14.04
CA ASN A 53 -16.11 7.20 -12.65
C ASN A 53 -16.34 8.45 -11.79
N TRP A 54 -15.91 9.63 -12.25
CA TRP A 54 -16.15 10.89 -11.54
C TRP A 54 -17.63 11.25 -11.47
N ALA A 55 -18.40 10.98 -12.54
CA ALA A 55 -19.85 11.15 -12.52
C ALA A 55 -20.51 10.24 -11.47
N ALA A 56 -20.16 8.96 -11.44
CA ALA A 56 -20.68 8.02 -10.44
C ALA A 56 -20.38 8.48 -9.01
N GLN A 57 -19.12 8.83 -8.71
CA GLN A 57 -18.73 9.32 -7.39
C GLN A 57 -19.46 10.62 -7.01
N ARG A 58 -19.61 11.56 -7.95
CA ARG A 58 -20.39 12.80 -7.70
C ARG A 58 -21.86 12.51 -7.41
N ALA A 59 -22.44 11.52 -8.08
CA ALA A 59 -23.83 11.12 -7.88
C ALA A 59 -24.08 10.53 -6.48
N GLU A 60 -23.09 9.85 -5.88
CA GLU A 60 -23.17 9.33 -4.51
C GLU A 60 -23.46 10.43 -3.47
N PHE A 61 -22.93 11.64 -3.67
CA PHE A 61 -23.16 12.80 -2.80
C PHE A 61 -24.39 13.63 -3.19
N GLY A 62 -25.12 13.23 -4.24
CA GLY A 62 -26.24 14.00 -4.80
C GLY A 62 -25.81 15.24 -5.60
N PHE A 63 -24.53 15.35 -5.97
CA PHE A 63 -24.06 16.46 -6.81
C PHE A 63 -24.54 16.29 -8.25
N ARG A 64 -24.52 17.40 -9.01
CA ARG A 64 -24.76 17.33 -10.46
C ARG A 64 -23.65 16.50 -11.11
N ALA A 65 -24.02 15.40 -11.78
CA ALA A 65 -23.09 14.36 -12.21
C ALA A 65 -23.12 14.06 -13.72
N ASP A 66 -23.86 14.81 -14.53
CA ASP A 66 -23.86 14.57 -15.97
C ASP A 66 -22.47 14.81 -16.59
N ILE A 67 -22.06 13.91 -17.50
CA ILE A 67 -20.74 13.91 -18.15
C ILE A 67 -20.36 15.29 -18.72
N PRO A 68 -21.25 16.04 -19.41
CA PRO A 68 -20.91 17.37 -19.91
C PRO A 68 -20.51 18.35 -18.78
N TYR A 69 -21.20 18.33 -17.65
CA TYR A 69 -20.89 19.17 -16.51
C TYR A 69 -19.58 18.75 -15.81
N VAL A 70 -19.35 17.45 -15.63
CA VAL A 70 -18.09 16.92 -15.09
C VAL A 70 -16.91 17.35 -15.95
N LYS A 71 -17.03 17.22 -17.28
CA LYS A 71 -16.02 17.67 -18.25
C LYS A 71 -15.73 19.18 -18.14
N GLU A 72 -16.75 20.00 -17.88
CA GLU A 72 -16.56 21.43 -17.64
C GLU A 72 -15.72 21.70 -16.38
N LEU A 73 -16.00 21.00 -15.26
CA LEU A 73 -15.25 21.16 -14.01
C LEU A 73 -13.79 20.74 -14.17
N VAL A 74 -13.55 19.62 -14.84
CA VAL A 74 -12.19 19.14 -15.18
C VAL A 74 -11.43 20.19 -15.98
N ARG A 75 -12.04 20.77 -17.03
CA ARG A 75 -11.42 21.83 -17.84
C ARG A 75 -11.11 23.09 -17.03
N ARG A 76 -11.91 23.38 -16.00
CA ARG A 76 -11.70 24.52 -15.09
C ARG A 76 -10.64 24.23 -14.02
N GLY A 77 -10.12 23.00 -13.93
CA GLY A 77 -9.12 22.60 -12.96
C GLY A 77 -9.62 22.66 -11.52
N VAL A 78 -10.93 22.50 -11.28
CA VAL A 78 -11.48 22.55 -9.92
C VAL A 78 -11.58 21.13 -9.37
N TRP A 79 -10.69 20.80 -8.45
CA TRP A 79 -10.50 19.47 -7.88
C TRP A 79 -10.54 19.53 -6.36
N GLU A 80 -11.06 18.47 -5.72
CA GLU A 80 -10.77 18.18 -4.32
C GLU A 80 -9.94 16.91 -4.20
N TYR A 81 -8.83 17.01 -3.49
CA TYR A 81 -7.80 15.98 -3.43
C TYR A 81 -8.01 14.99 -2.28
N ASP A 82 -8.68 15.43 -1.20
CA ASP A 82 -8.75 14.66 0.05
C ASP A 82 -9.86 13.60 0.09
N VAL A 83 -10.93 13.76 -0.70
CA VAL A 83 -12.20 13.00 -0.52
C VAL A 83 -12.50 12.05 -1.69
N GLY A 84 -11.49 11.70 -2.49
CA GLY A 84 -11.62 10.77 -3.63
C GLY A 84 -11.14 11.27 -4.99
N TYR A 85 -10.45 12.42 -5.03
CA TYR A 85 -9.91 12.98 -6.28
C TYR A 85 -10.99 13.18 -7.35
N ILE A 86 -12.03 13.95 -7.00
CA ILE A 86 -13.15 14.26 -7.90
C ILE A 86 -13.22 15.75 -8.25
N PRO A 87 -13.64 16.11 -9.47
CA PRO A 87 -13.82 17.50 -9.85
C PRO A 87 -15.05 18.06 -9.13
N VAL A 88 -14.88 19.16 -8.37
CA VAL A 88 -15.94 19.74 -7.53
C VAL A 88 -15.90 21.26 -7.53
N THR A 89 -17.03 21.92 -7.33
CA THR A 89 -17.10 23.38 -7.14
C THR A 89 -16.60 23.79 -5.74
N PRO A 90 -16.28 25.07 -5.49
CA PRO A 90 -15.91 25.53 -4.15
C PRO A 90 -17.00 25.30 -3.08
N ALA A 91 -18.29 25.25 -3.46
CA ALA A 91 -19.38 24.98 -2.53
C ALA A 91 -19.48 23.48 -2.18
N GLU A 92 -19.37 22.61 -3.19
CA GLU A 92 -19.29 21.15 -3.02
C GLU A 92 -18.06 20.75 -2.19
N ASN A 93 -16.90 21.40 -2.42
CA ASN A 93 -15.71 21.18 -1.63
C ASN A 93 -15.94 21.53 -0.14
N ARG A 94 -16.52 22.70 0.16
CA ARG A 94 -16.88 23.05 1.55
C ARG A 94 -17.82 22.02 2.20
N TYR A 95 -18.73 21.44 1.41
CA TYR A 95 -19.62 20.37 1.86
C TYR A 95 -18.83 19.10 2.20
N LEU A 96 -17.96 18.62 1.31
CA LEU A 96 -17.14 17.42 1.53
C LEU A 96 -16.21 17.60 2.76
N ARG A 97 -15.56 18.76 2.89
CA ARG A 97 -14.76 19.09 4.09
C ARG A 97 -15.56 19.16 5.38
N LEU A 98 -16.84 19.53 5.31
CA LEU A 98 -17.70 19.45 6.49
C LEU A 98 -18.01 17.98 6.79
N ARG A 99 -18.43 17.20 5.78
CA ARG A 99 -18.71 15.77 5.87
C ARG A 99 -17.58 14.99 6.55
N ASP A 100 -16.33 15.18 6.12
CA ASP A 100 -15.19 14.45 6.67
C ASP A 100 -14.82 14.84 8.09
N ARG A 101 -15.20 16.06 8.50
CA ARG A 101 -15.01 16.53 9.87
C ARG A 101 -16.16 16.14 10.78
N LEU A 102 -17.28 15.64 10.25
CA LEU A 102 -18.42 15.26 11.08
C LEU A 102 -18.09 14.03 11.90
N GLU A 103 -17.83 14.28 13.17
CA GLU A 103 -17.67 13.25 14.19
C GLU A 103 -18.49 13.63 15.44
N LEU A 104 -18.92 12.62 16.20
CA LEU A 104 -19.64 12.86 17.45
C LEU A 104 -18.74 13.53 18.50
N GLY A 105 -17.46 13.16 18.49
CA GLY A 105 -16.46 13.54 19.49
C GLY A 105 -16.53 12.67 20.76
N PRO A 106 -15.45 12.63 21.57
CA PRO A 106 -15.26 11.61 22.60
C PRO A 106 -16.32 11.59 23.71
N ARG A 107 -16.94 12.75 24.00
CA ARG A 107 -17.96 12.87 25.06
C ARG A 107 -19.29 12.26 24.63
N ALA A 108 -19.73 12.55 23.40
CA ALA A 108 -20.92 11.96 22.82
C ALA A 108 -20.75 10.45 22.62
N GLU A 109 -19.60 9.99 22.15
CA GLU A 109 -19.30 8.55 22.04
C GLU A 109 -19.32 7.82 23.39
N ARG A 110 -18.80 8.43 24.46
CA ARG A 110 -18.93 7.87 25.81
C ARG A 110 -20.39 7.79 26.25
N TYR A 111 -21.20 8.81 25.94
CA TYR A 111 -22.62 8.79 26.22
C TYR A 111 -23.32 7.63 25.51
N LEU A 112 -23.11 7.46 24.20
CA LEU A 112 -23.70 6.36 23.42
C LEU A 112 -23.24 4.99 23.93
N ARG A 113 -21.95 4.81 24.23
CA ARG A 113 -21.42 3.56 24.81
C ARG A 113 -22.05 3.20 26.16
N ALA A 114 -22.42 4.18 26.97
CA ALA A 114 -23.12 3.94 28.24
C ALA A 114 -24.60 3.58 28.03
N HIS A 115 -25.15 3.80 26.83
CA HIS A 115 -26.55 3.61 26.48
C HIS A 115 -26.72 2.63 25.30
N ARG A 116 -25.86 1.61 25.19
CA ARG A 116 -25.92 0.60 24.12
C ARG A 116 -27.22 -0.19 24.05
N ASP A 117 -28.04 -0.16 25.11
CA ASP A 117 -29.37 -0.79 25.10
C ASP A 117 -30.39 -0.01 24.26
N VAL A 118 -30.11 1.26 23.95
CA VAL A 118 -30.97 2.15 23.16
C VAL A 118 -30.27 2.77 21.94
N ASP A 119 -28.97 3.01 21.99
CA ASP A 119 -28.13 3.40 20.84
C ASP A 119 -28.06 2.26 19.83
N ALA A 120 -28.12 2.56 18.54
CA ALA A 120 -28.03 1.62 17.43
C ALA A 120 -26.99 2.02 16.37
N GLY A 121 -26.13 2.98 16.71
CA GLY A 121 -25.07 3.45 15.83
C GLY A 121 -25.33 4.84 15.26
N VAL A 122 -24.37 5.28 14.46
CA VAL A 122 -24.35 6.59 13.81
C VAL A 122 -23.95 6.44 12.35
N SER A 123 -24.64 7.16 11.47
CA SER A 123 -24.31 7.28 10.04
C SER A 123 -24.05 8.74 9.68
N VAL A 124 -23.22 8.96 8.66
CA VAL A 124 -23.09 10.26 8.00
C VAL A 124 -24.06 10.25 6.82
N GLU A 125 -25.03 11.14 6.86
CA GLU A 125 -26.04 11.27 5.80
C GLU A 125 -25.69 12.44 4.90
N ASP A 126 -25.70 12.17 3.60
CA ASP A 126 -25.52 13.16 2.57
C ASP A 126 -26.88 13.82 2.21
N ASP A 127 -26.94 15.15 2.21
CA ASP A 127 -28.20 15.93 2.05
C ASP A 127 -28.00 17.15 1.15
N TRP A 128 -27.10 17.08 0.18
CA TRP A 128 -26.83 18.17 -0.75
C TRP A 128 -28.13 18.64 -1.46
N PRO A 129 -28.39 19.96 -1.56
CA PRO A 129 -27.49 21.09 -1.27
C PRO A 129 -27.51 21.61 0.18
N ARG A 130 -28.19 20.92 1.10
CA ARG A 130 -28.08 21.21 2.55
C ARG A 130 -26.77 20.63 3.09
N GLU A 131 -26.41 21.01 4.32
CA GLU A 131 -25.22 20.46 4.98
C GLU A 131 -25.39 18.96 5.30
N PRO A 132 -24.30 18.18 5.25
CA PRO A 132 -24.33 16.81 5.71
C PRO A 132 -24.57 16.80 7.23
N TYR A 133 -25.04 15.66 7.74
CA TYR A 133 -25.34 15.52 9.16
C TYR A 133 -25.05 14.11 9.66
N LEU A 134 -24.85 13.99 10.97
CA LEU A 134 -24.82 12.71 11.66
C LEU A 134 -26.25 12.30 12.01
N LEU A 135 -26.67 11.14 11.54
CA LEU A 135 -27.92 10.50 11.92
C LEU A 135 -27.65 9.50 13.04
N LEU A 136 -28.25 9.77 14.19
CA LEU A 136 -28.19 8.90 15.36
C LEU A 136 -29.40 7.95 15.37
N HIS A 137 -29.13 6.66 15.50
CA HIS A 137 -30.17 5.64 15.53
C HIS A 137 -30.49 5.26 16.97
N PHE A 138 -31.75 5.41 17.38
CA PHE A 138 -32.19 5.01 18.73
C PHE A 138 -33.41 4.10 18.70
N LYS A 139 -33.38 3.04 19.52
CA LYS A 139 -34.50 2.09 19.67
C LYS A 139 -35.76 2.73 20.28
N ARG A 140 -35.55 3.64 21.24
CA ARG A 140 -36.59 4.33 22.02
C ARG A 140 -36.06 5.67 22.54
N ASP A 141 -36.96 6.49 23.06
CA ASP A 141 -36.63 7.77 23.71
C ASP A 141 -35.78 8.73 22.85
N VAL A 142 -35.97 8.69 21.53
CA VAL A 142 -35.17 9.40 20.51
C VAL A 142 -34.92 10.86 20.88
N ALA A 143 -35.98 11.61 21.19
CA ALA A 143 -35.88 13.04 21.51
C ALA A 143 -35.04 13.31 22.77
N LYS A 144 -35.16 12.46 23.80
CA LYS A 144 -34.38 12.56 25.05
C LYS A 144 -32.89 12.34 24.78
N HIS A 145 -32.56 11.28 24.04
CA HIS A 145 -31.17 10.94 23.74
C HIS A 145 -30.54 11.95 22.78
N LEU A 146 -31.23 12.37 21.72
CA LEU A 146 -30.76 13.43 20.83
C LEU A 146 -30.48 14.73 21.60
N ALA A 147 -31.37 15.15 22.50
CA ALA A 147 -31.16 16.34 23.33
C ALA A 147 -29.93 16.20 24.25
N ALA A 148 -29.70 15.02 24.82
CA ALA A 148 -28.52 14.75 25.64
C ALA A 148 -27.22 14.79 24.80
N VAL A 149 -27.20 14.13 23.64
CA VAL A 149 -26.04 14.10 22.74
C VAL A 149 -25.71 15.49 22.21
N ARG A 150 -26.71 16.30 21.84
CA ARG A 150 -26.51 17.70 21.41
C ARG A 150 -25.79 18.58 22.44
N ARG A 151 -25.85 18.26 23.74
CA ARG A 151 -25.12 19.03 24.77
C ARG A 151 -23.62 18.73 24.81
N VAL A 152 -23.21 17.60 24.26
CA VAL A 152 -21.84 17.08 24.40
C VAL A 152 -21.14 16.77 23.08
N ALA A 153 -21.88 16.77 21.96
CA ALA A 153 -21.35 16.50 20.64
C ALA A 153 -20.50 17.65 20.10
N ARG A 154 -19.53 17.32 19.24
CA ARG A 154 -18.67 18.29 18.56
C ARG A 154 -19.45 19.17 17.57
N PHE A 155 -20.42 18.59 16.85
CA PHE A 155 -21.25 19.27 15.86
C PHE A 155 -22.75 19.21 16.20
N PRO A 156 -23.22 19.90 17.26
CA PRO A 156 -24.58 19.72 17.78
C PRO A 156 -25.69 20.20 16.83
N ARG A 157 -25.37 21.05 15.85
CA ARG A 157 -26.31 21.54 14.83
C ARG A 157 -26.48 20.56 13.67
N ASN A 158 -25.52 19.67 13.46
CA ASN A 158 -25.50 18.67 12.39
C ASN A 158 -25.91 17.29 12.95
N LEU A 159 -26.81 17.26 13.95
CA LEU A 159 -27.34 16.03 14.51
C LEU A 159 -28.82 15.88 14.20
N ARG A 160 -29.17 14.75 13.59
CA ARG A 160 -30.54 14.24 13.51
C ARG A 160 -30.61 12.90 14.23
N ALA A 161 -31.81 12.47 14.57
CA ALA A 161 -32.00 11.15 15.13
C ALA A 161 -33.31 10.56 14.66
N GLU A 162 -33.32 9.25 14.50
CA GLU A 162 -34.52 8.50 14.15
C GLU A 162 -34.73 7.30 15.06
N ARG A 163 -35.93 6.74 14.95
CA ARG A 163 -36.29 5.54 15.69
C ARG A 163 -36.01 4.32 14.83
N VAL A 164 -35.21 3.41 15.35
CA VAL A 164 -34.96 2.09 14.76
C VAL A 164 -35.55 0.98 15.63
N ARG A 165 -35.58 -0.24 15.10
CA ARG A 165 -36.19 -1.39 15.79
C ARG A 165 -35.25 -2.04 16.82
N TYR A 166 -33.96 -2.07 16.52
CA TYR A 166 -32.94 -2.78 17.31
C TYR A 166 -31.88 -1.80 17.82
N SER A 167 -31.27 -2.11 18.97
CA SER A 167 -30.10 -1.37 19.46
C SER A 167 -28.78 -2.08 19.11
N ASP A 168 -27.66 -1.38 19.22
CA ASP A 168 -26.29 -1.88 19.06
C ASP A 168 -26.06 -3.11 19.94
N ARG A 169 -26.62 -3.12 21.16
CA ARG A 169 -26.58 -4.32 22.02
C ARG A 169 -27.34 -5.51 21.42
N ASP A 170 -28.49 -5.28 20.81
CA ASP A 170 -29.27 -6.34 20.15
C ASP A 170 -28.50 -6.87 18.92
N LEU A 171 -28.00 -5.97 18.07
CA LEU A 171 -27.27 -6.29 16.84
C LEU A 171 -25.96 -7.04 17.15
N ARG A 172 -25.17 -6.56 18.11
CA ARG A 172 -23.92 -7.23 18.55
C ARG A 172 -24.17 -8.63 19.08
N LYS A 173 -25.24 -8.82 19.86
CA LYS A 173 -25.57 -10.16 20.38
C LYS A 173 -25.80 -11.17 19.25
N VAL A 174 -26.43 -10.74 18.15
CA VAL A 174 -26.64 -11.61 16.99
C VAL A 174 -25.36 -11.74 16.15
N ALA A 175 -24.59 -10.67 15.97
CA ALA A 175 -23.28 -10.75 15.32
C ALA A 175 -22.34 -11.73 16.04
N ASP A 176 -22.22 -11.65 17.37
CA ASP A 176 -21.42 -12.56 18.19
C ASP A 176 -21.90 -14.02 18.04
N LYS A 177 -23.22 -14.23 17.98
CA LYS A 177 -23.80 -15.55 17.73
C LYS A 177 -23.46 -16.07 16.33
N LEU A 178 -23.57 -15.23 15.30
CA LEU A 178 -23.22 -15.58 13.91
C LEU A 178 -21.75 -16.00 13.82
N TRP A 179 -20.83 -15.23 14.40
CA TRP A 179 -19.41 -15.55 14.42
C TRP A 179 -19.10 -16.83 15.19
N LYS A 180 -19.78 -17.05 16.32
CA LYS A 180 -19.69 -18.32 17.08
C LYS A 180 -20.17 -19.51 16.25
N ASP A 181 -21.20 -19.33 15.44
CA ASP A 181 -21.80 -20.37 14.60
C ASP A 181 -21.08 -20.53 13.24
N SER A 182 -20.06 -19.72 12.93
CA SER A 182 -19.39 -19.66 11.61
C SER A 182 -19.04 -21.04 11.02
N LYS A 183 -18.38 -21.91 11.79
CA LYS A 183 -18.03 -23.27 11.32
C LYS A 183 -19.25 -24.16 11.04
N ALA A 184 -20.33 -23.99 11.81
CA ALA A 184 -21.56 -24.74 11.58
C ALA A 184 -22.28 -24.21 10.32
N LEU A 185 -22.32 -22.89 10.15
CA LEU A 185 -22.85 -22.25 8.94
C LEU A 185 -22.08 -22.69 7.68
N GLU A 186 -20.75 -22.76 7.77
CA GLU A 186 -19.89 -23.24 6.69
C GLU A 186 -20.24 -24.68 6.29
N ALA A 187 -20.39 -25.58 7.27
CA ALA A 187 -20.81 -26.96 7.03
C ALA A 187 -22.21 -27.06 6.39
N GLU A 188 -23.05 -26.04 6.56
CA GLU A 188 -24.38 -25.92 5.96
C GLU A 188 -24.39 -25.17 4.61
N GLY A 189 -23.22 -24.80 4.08
CA GLY A 189 -23.03 -24.14 2.78
C GLY A 189 -23.10 -22.62 2.82
N PHE A 190 -22.88 -22.00 3.97
CA PHE A 190 -22.91 -20.56 4.19
C PHE A 190 -21.56 -20.06 4.72
N TYR A 191 -20.82 -19.32 3.89
CA TYR A 191 -19.53 -18.76 4.26
C TYR A 191 -19.69 -17.29 4.64
N LEU A 192 -19.57 -16.98 5.93
CA LEU A 192 -19.68 -15.62 6.45
C LEU A 192 -18.42 -14.83 6.12
N THR A 193 -18.56 -13.72 5.40
CA THR A 193 -17.44 -12.86 5.01
C THR A 193 -17.37 -11.57 5.83
N GLY A 194 -18.52 -11.07 6.29
CA GLY A 194 -18.57 -9.80 7.01
C GLY A 194 -19.84 -9.61 7.82
N THR A 195 -19.74 -8.76 8.84
CA THR A 195 -20.91 -8.22 9.53
C THR A 195 -20.71 -6.73 9.75
N GLY A 196 -21.73 -5.92 9.48
CA GLY A 196 -21.68 -4.47 9.65
C GLY A 196 -23.02 -3.89 10.10
N HIS A 197 -23.03 -2.63 10.54
CA HIS A 197 -24.28 -1.93 10.75
C HIS A 197 -24.75 -1.33 9.44
N ALA A 198 -25.96 -1.71 9.01
CA ALA A 198 -26.61 -1.06 7.89
C ALA A 198 -27.16 0.30 8.33
N ALA A 199 -27.23 1.25 7.40
CA ALA A 199 -27.74 2.59 7.66
C ALA A 199 -29.20 2.61 8.13
N ASP A 200 -29.98 1.55 7.82
CA ASP A 200 -31.38 1.39 8.21
C ASP A 200 -31.57 0.79 9.63
N GLY A 201 -30.50 0.61 10.41
CA GLY A 201 -30.55 0.08 11.77
C GLY A 201 -30.67 -1.45 11.86
N PHE A 202 -30.26 -2.16 10.82
CA PHE A 202 -30.16 -3.62 10.77
C PHE A 202 -28.71 -4.10 10.80
N LEU A 203 -28.49 -5.38 11.09
CA LEU A 203 -27.18 -6.01 10.94
C LEU A 203 -27.01 -6.48 9.48
N ARG A 204 -26.11 -5.83 8.74
CA ARG A 204 -25.62 -6.31 7.45
C ARG A 204 -24.78 -7.57 7.67
N VAL A 205 -25.01 -8.59 6.87
CA VAL A 205 -24.30 -9.86 6.86
C VAL A 205 -23.89 -10.14 5.42
N ASP A 206 -22.60 -10.15 5.18
CA ASP A 206 -22.01 -10.48 3.88
C ASP A 206 -21.73 -11.98 3.82
N LEU A 207 -22.13 -12.61 2.72
CA LEU A 207 -22.19 -14.06 2.61
C LEU A 207 -21.73 -14.56 1.24
N ILE A 208 -21.06 -15.70 1.23
CA ILE A 208 -20.85 -16.51 0.03
C ILE A 208 -21.67 -17.80 0.14
N THR A 209 -22.55 -18.05 -0.83
CA THR A 209 -23.37 -19.28 -0.85
C THR A 209 -23.99 -19.57 -2.22
N LYS A 210 -24.12 -20.87 -2.54
CA LYS A 210 -24.95 -21.34 -3.67
C LYS A 210 -26.42 -21.47 -3.30
N ARG A 211 -26.74 -21.49 -2.00
CA ARG A 211 -28.10 -21.74 -1.51
C ARG A 211 -28.97 -20.53 -1.77
N THR A 212 -30.13 -20.74 -2.40
CA THR A 212 -31.09 -19.66 -2.68
C THR A 212 -32.05 -19.40 -1.53
N ASP A 213 -32.09 -20.26 -0.52
CA ASP A 213 -32.96 -20.17 0.66
C ASP A 213 -32.34 -19.39 1.83
N PHE A 214 -31.17 -18.78 1.63
CA PHE A 214 -30.41 -18.07 2.67
C PHE A 214 -31.26 -17.08 3.48
N LYS A 215 -32.12 -16.28 2.83
CA LYS A 215 -32.97 -15.31 3.55
C LYS A 215 -33.90 -15.97 4.55
N ALA A 216 -34.58 -17.05 4.14
CA ALA A 216 -35.50 -17.77 5.00
C ALA A 216 -34.75 -18.49 6.12
N TYR A 217 -33.66 -19.17 5.79
CA TYR A 217 -32.80 -19.89 6.74
C TYR A 217 -32.29 -18.97 7.88
N PHE A 218 -31.71 -17.82 7.52
CA PHE A 218 -31.18 -16.88 8.52
C PHE A 218 -32.29 -16.17 9.30
N ALA A 219 -33.41 -15.84 8.67
CA ALA A 219 -34.56 -15.25 9.35
C ALA A 219 -35.15 -16.19 10.41
N GLU A 220 -35.24 -17.49 10.12
CA GLU A 220 -35.70 -18.51 11.07
C GLU A 220 -34.73 -18.69 12.25
N ARG A 221 -33.42 -18.75 11.98
CA ARG A 221 -32.40 -19.09 12.99
C ARG A 221 -31.89 -17.90 13.82
N TYR A 222 -31.89 -16.70 13.25
CA TYR A 222 -31.31 -15.49 13.86
C TYR A 222 -32.30 -14.33 13.99
N GLY A 223 -33.48 -14.45 13.37
CA GLY A 223 -34.53 -13.44 13.40
C GLY A 223 -34.45 -12.46 12.24
N ASP A 224 -35.40 -11.51 12.24
CA ASP A 224 -35.63 -10.56 11.15
C ASP A 224 -34.74 -9.30 11.19
N MET A 225 -33.71 -9.30 12.03
CA MET A 225 -32.78 -8.16 12.19
C MET A 225 -31.61 -8.16 11.20
N LEU A 226 -31.56 -9.15 10.30
CA LEU A 226 -30.46 -9.33 9.34
C LEU A 226 -30.79 -8.77 7.97
N ARG A 227 -29.81 -8.11 7.35
CA ARG A 227 -29.76 -7.78 5.92
C ARG A 227 -28.65 -8.60 5.30
N ILE A 228 -29.01 -9.54 4.44
CA ILE A 228 -28.03 -10.48 3.87
C ILE A 228 -27.70 -10.04 2.45
N GLU A 229 -26.42 -9.83 2.19
CA GLU A 229 -25.85 -9.58 0.87
C GLU A 229 -25.02 -10.80 0.46
N VAL A 230 -25.30 -11.32 -0.74
CA VAL A 230 -24.55 -12.45 -1.29
C VAL A 230 -23.48 -11.88 -2.22
N GLU A 231 -22.22 -11.99 -1.81
CA GLU A 231 -21.07 -11.45 -2.53
C GLU A 231 -20.62 -12.39 -3.65
N ALA A 232 -20.73 -13.71 -3.42
CA ALA A 232 -20.41 -14.72 -4.41
C ALA A 232 -21.18 -16.02 -4.17
N THR A 233 -21.12 -16.93 -5.14
CA THR A 233 -21.71 -18.28 -5.01
C THR A 233 -20.69 -19.35 -4.65
N GLU A 234 -19.40 -19.08 -4.83
CA GLU A 234 -18.32 -20.00 -4.50
C GLU A 234 -17.29 -19.27 -3.62
N PRO A 235 -16.75 -19.92 -2.57
CA PRO A 235 -15.77 -19.30 -1.68
C PRO A 235 -14.47 -18.96 -2.41
N TYR A 236 -14.14 -19.71 -3.48
CA TYR A 236 -12.94 -19.48 -4.25
C TYR A 236 -13.26 -19.40 -5.74
N GLY A 237 -12.57 -18.49 -6.44
CA GLY A 237 -12.48 -18.46 -7.90
C GLY A 237 -11.05 -18.74 -8.37
N PHE A 238 -10.86 -19.01 -9.65
CA PHE A 238 -9.53 -19.01 -10.26
C PHE A 238 -9.34 -17.73 -11.06
N GLN A 239 -8.22 -17.04 -10.83
CA GLN A 239 -7.86 -15.83 -11.57
C GLN A 239 -6.41 -15.88 -12.03
N CYS A 240 -6.15 -15.24 -13.17
CA CYS A 240 -4.80 -14.97 -13.61
C CYS A 240 -4.23 -13.81 -12.81
N THR A 241 -3.01 -13.96 -12.31
CA THR A 241 -2.30 -12.91 -11.57
C THR A 241 -1.09 -12.42 -12.35
N ALA A 242 -0.71 -11.17 -12.10
CA ALA A 242 0.44 -10.54 -12.74
C ALA A 242 1.74 -11.11 -12.18
N SER A 243 2.64 -11.47 -13.07
CA SER A 243 4.01 -11.85 -12.70
C SER A 243 4.89 -10.60 -12.59
N GLY A 244 5.81 -10.56 -11.62
CA GLY A 244 6.71 -9.42 -11.43
C GLY A 244 8.07 -9.58 -12.12
N SER A 245 8.73 -10.72 -11.90
CA SER A 245 10.07 -10.98 -12.40
C SER A 245 10.32 -12.48 -12.59
N TYR A 246 11.46 -12.85 -13.18
CA TYR A 246 11.84 -14.26 -13.32
C TYR A 246 13.34 -14.46 -13.12
N ARG A 247 13.74 -15.66 -12.68
CA ARG A 247 15.12 -16.16 -12.71
C ARG A 247 15.22 -17.33 -13.67
N VAL A 248 16.37 -17.52 -14.29
CA VAL A 248 16.64 -18.68 -15.16
C VAL A 248 17.54 -19.65 -14.39
N ALA A 249 17.20 -20.93 -14.41
CA ALA A 249 18.10 -21.95 -13.87
C ALA A 249 19.41 -22.01 -14.67
N ALA A 250 20.48 -22.55 -14.06
CA ALA A 250 21.81 -22.58 -14.67
C ALA A 250 21.86 -23.35 -16.00
N ASP A 251 20.98 -24.35 -16.18
CA ASP A 251 20.83 -25.14 -17.40
C ASP A 251 19.98 -24.45 -18.49
N GLY A 252 19.33 -23.33 -18.16
CA GLY A 252 18.40 -22.65 -19.05
C GLY A 252 17.05 -23.36 -19.23
N MET A 253 16.81 -24.49 -18.56
CA MET A 253 15.67 -25.39 -18.80
C MET A 253 14.49 -25.14 -17.85
N SER A 254 14.61 -24.15 -16.96
CA SER A 254 13.49 -23.72 -16.14
C SER A 254 13.57 -22.24 -15.82
N VAL A 255 12.40 -21.64 -15.62
CA VAL A 255 12.25 -20.26 -15.16
C VAL A 255 11.55 -20.25 -13.82
N THR A 256 12.11 -19.53 -12.85
CA THR A 256 11.46 -19.28 -11.55
C THR A 256 10.82 -17.90 -11.58
N VAL A 257 9.50 -17.84 -11.68
CA VAL A 257 8.75 -16.58 -11.72
C VAL A 257 8.43 -16.13 -10.30
N SER A 258 8.61 -14.84 -10.01
CA SER A 258 8.20 -14.20 -8.77
C SER A 258 6.94 -13.37 -8.97
N TYR A 259 6.02 -13.39 -8.01
CA TYR A 259 4.82 -12.57 -8.02
C TYR A 259 4.39 -12.18 -6.60
N GLU A 260 3.52 -11.17 -6.54
CA GLU A 260 2.89 -10.71 -5.32
C GLU A 260 1.47 -11.29 -5.23
N THR A 261 1.13 -11.82 -4.06
CA THR A 261 -0.19 -12.41 -3.77
C THR A 261 -0.75 -11.88 -2.46
N GLY A 262 -2.08 -11.82 -2.34
CA GLY A 262 -2.75 -11.52 -1.07
C GLY A 262 -2.80 -12.72 -0.13
N GLY A 263 -3.08 -12.50 1.15
CA GLY A 263 -3.43 -13.59 2.06
C GLY A 263 -4.84 -14.10 1.82
N GLY A 264 -5.00 -15.41 1.98
CA GLY A 264 -6.19 -16.15 1.57
C GLY A 264 -6.13 -16.68 0.14
N ASN A 265 -5.27 -16.11 -0.72
CA ASN A 265 -5.01 -16.66 -2.04
C ASN A 265 -4.05 -17.85 -1.94
N GLU A 266 -4.42 -18.92 -2.63
CA GLU A 266 -3.62 -20.12 -2.79
C GLU A 266 -3.14 -20.19 -4.23
N ARG A 267 -1.88 -20.56 -4.44
CA ARG A 267 -1.43 -20.89 -5.79
C ARG A 267 -2.22 -22.09 -6.33
N ALA A 268 -2.74 -21.97 -7.54
CA ALA A 268 -3.27 -23.11 -8.27
C ALA A 268 -2.17 -23.77 -9.14
N ARG A 269 -1.62 -23.04 -10.11
CA ARG A 269 -0.63 -23.57 -11.07
C ARG A 269 0.09 -22.47 -11.86
N VAL A 270 1.16 -22.86 -12.55
CA VAL A 270 1.85 -22.05 -13.55
C VAL A 270 1.64 -22.70 -14.93
N GLU A 271 1.28 -21.89 -15.91
CA GLU A 271 1.09 -22.29 -17.30
C GLU A 271 2.19 -21.67 -18.15
N VAL A 272 2.82 -22.46 -19.03
CA VAL A 272 3.89 -21.99 -19.91
C VAL A 272 3.54 -22.32 -21.35
N THR A 273 3.72 -21.36 -22.26
CA THR A 273 3.67 -21.61 -23.70
C THR A 273 4.93 -21.05 -24.35
N GLU A 274 5.63 -21.91 -25.09
CA GLU A 274 6.87 -21.55 -25.75
C GLU A 274 6.66 -21.27 -27.22
N PHE A 275 7.18 -20.13 -27.65
CA PHE A 275 7.26 -19.71 -29.04
C PHE A 275 8.73 -19.71 -29.48
N PRO A 276 9.00 -19.69 -30.80
CA PRO A 276 10.36 -19.54 -31.31
C PRO A 276 11.04 -18.25 -30.85
N ASP A 277 10.27 -17.17 -30.65
CA ASP A 277 10.75 -15.82 -30.36
C ASP A 277 10.52 -15.37 -28.91
N ARG A 278 9.76 -16.10 -28.09
CA ARG A 278 9.45 -15.75 -26.69
C ARG A 278 8.94 -16.93 -25.86
N VAL A 279 8.86 -16.77 -24.56
CA VAL A 279 8.18 -17.70 -23.64
C VAL A 279 7.10 -16.94 -22.89
N GLU A 280 5.84 -17.40 -22.96
CA GLU A 280 4.73 -16.82 -22.21
C GLU A 280 4.48 -17.62 -20.93
N VAL A 281 4.41 -16.94 -19.78
CA VAL A 281 4.14 -17.57 -18.49
C VAL A 281 2.90 -16.94 -17.86
N GLY A 282 1.91 -17.77 -17.51
CA GLY A 282 0.70 -17.38 -16.80
C GLY A 282 0.65 -17.99 -15.41
N LEU A 283 0.38 -17.18 -14.40
CA LEU A 283 0.17 -17.64 -13.02
C LEU A 283 -1.32 -17.67 -12.71
N VAL A 284 -1.82 -18.82 -12.28
CA VAL A 284 -3.20 -19.01 -11.85
C VAL A 284 -3.23 -19.12 -10.33
N GLU A 285 -3.98 -18.23 -9.69
CA GLU A 285 -4.30 -18.28 -8.27
C GLU A 285 -5.72 -18.78 -8.05
N LYS A 286 -5.91 -19.48 -6.93
CA LYS A 286 -7.20 -19.73 -6.31
C LYS A 286 -7.43 -18.61 -5.29
N VAL A 287 -8.42 -17.78 -5.54
CA VAL A 287 -8.64 -16.49 -4.88
C VAL A 287 -9.89 -16.58 -4.07
N TYR A 288 -9.82 -16.17 -2.81
CA TYR A 288 -11.00 -16.13 -1.97
C TYR A 288 -11.91 -14.97 -2.41
N ASN A 289 -13.20 -15.26 -2.63
CA ASN A 289 -14.19 -14.30 -3.12
C ASN A 289 -14.78 -13.40 -2.00
N GLY A 290 -14.14 -13.36 -0.83
CA GLY A 290 -14.51 -12.49 0.29
C GLY A 290 -13.36 -11.56 0.68
N PRO A 291 -13.45 -10.90 1.86
CA PRO A 291 -12.38 -10.07 2.38
C PRO A 291 -11.08 -10.87 2.52
N ASN A 292 -10.04 -10.41 1.83
CA ASN A 292 -8.69 -10.94 1.94
C ASN A 292 -7.91 -10.21 3.02
N THR A 293 -6.97 -10.90 3.65
CA THR A 293 -6.06 -10.27 4.60
C THR A 293 -5.09 -9.35 3.85
N ALA A 294 -4.75 -8.22 4.48
CA ALA A 294 -3.87 -7.21 3.87
C ALA A 294 -2.38 -7.62 3.84
N ASP A 295 -2.06 -8.91 4.03
CA ASP A 295 -0.71 -9.44 3.87
C ASP A 295 -0.40 -9.61 2.39
N LEU A 296 0.43 -8.71 1.89
CA LEU A 296 1.12 -8.89 0.63
C LEU A 296 2.27 -9.88 0.85
N ARG A 297 2.26 -10.99 0.12
CA ARG A 297 3.31 -12.02 0.17
C ARG A 297 4.00 -12.11 -1.18
N TYR A 298 5.32 -12.26 -1.15
CA TYR A 298 6.11 -12.59 -2.33
C TYR A 298 6.27 -14.11 -2.43
N GLU A 299 5.81 -14.69 -3.53
CA GLU A 299 6.00 -16.11 -3.81
C GLU A 299 6.84 -16.31 -5.08
N THR A 300 7.49 -17.47 -5.19
CA THR A 300 8.28 -17.84 -6.36
C THR A 300 7.95 -19.25 -6.83
N TYR A 301 7.92 -19.44 -8.14
CA TYR A 301 7.59 -20.73 -8.76
C TYR A 301 8.45 -21.08 -9.95
N ALA A 302 9.07 -22.25 -9.87
CA ALA A 302 9.75 -22.87 -10.99
C ALA A 302 8.75 -23.45 -11.99
N ALA A 303 8.93 -23.11 -13.25
CA ALA A 303 8.22 -23.68 -14.37
C ALA A 303 9.24 -24.28 -15.36
N PRO A 304 9.10 -25.57 -15.73
CA PRO A 304 9.99 -26.21 -16.68
C PRO A 304 9.77 -25.67 -18.10
N LEU A 305 10.83 -25.66 -18.90
CA LEU A 305 10.82 -25.37 -20.33
C LEU A 305 11.13 -26.65 -21.12
N ALA A 306 10.53 -26.79 -22.29
CA ALA A 306 10.79 -27.81 -23.29
C ALA A 306 12.13 -27.58 -24.02
N ALA A 307 12.62 -26.34 -24.07
CA ALA A 307 13.93 -25.98 -24.64
C ALA A 307 14.65 -24.91 -23.79
N PRO A 308 15.99 -24.82 -23.83
CA PRO A 308 16.72 -23.78 -23.11
C PRO A 308 16.21 -22.38 -23.45
N LEU A 309 16.02 -21.50 -22.46
CA LEU A 309 15.45 -20.16 -22.69
C LEU A 309 16.21 -19.37 -23.76
N GLY A 310 17.55 -19.38 -23.70
CA GLY A 310 18.40 -18.61 -24.60
C GLY A 310 18.16 -17.10 -24.45
N ASP A 311 18.04 -16.41 -25.58
CA ASP A 311 17.74 -14.96 -25.64
C ASP A 311 16.24 -14.64 -25.72
N ARG A 312 15.37 -15.67 -25.67
CA ARG A 312 13.92 -15.47 -25.75
C ARG A 312 13.44 -14.66 -24.53
N PRO A 313 12.74 -13.53 -24.72
CA PRO A 313 12.10 -12.81 -23.63
C PRO A 313 11.01 -13.67 -22.98
N VAL A 314 10.87 -13.54 -21.67
CA VAL A 314 9.75 -14.10 -20.92
C VAL A 314 8.66 -13.04 -20.83
N VAL A 315 7.43 -13.37 -21.21
CA VAL A 315 6.29 -12.47 -21.26
C VAL A 315 5.22 -12.95 -20.26
N ASP A 316 4.71 -12.04 -19.45
CA ASP A 316 3.59 -12.33 -18.54
C ASP A 316 2.30 -12.50 -19.34
N ALA A 317 1.65 -13.66 -19.22
CA ALA A 317 0.41 -13.94 -19.95
C ALA A 317 -0.74 -13.02 -19.51
N PHE A 318 -0.74 -12.56 -18.25
CA PHE A 318 -1.79 -11.71 -17.69
C PHE A 318 -1.84 -10.32 -18.34
N ASN A 319 -0.71 -9.61 -18.41
CA ASN A 319 -0.66 -8.22 -18.89
C ASN A 319 0.17 -8.03 -20.18
N ARG A 320 0.72 -9.11 -20.75
CA ARG A 320 1.57 -9.12 -21.96
C ARG A 320 2.86 -8.32 -21.86
N ARG A 321 3.30 -7.96 -20.64
CA ARG A 321 4.57 -7.26 -20.45
C ARG A 321 5.72 -8.25 -20.42
N THR A 322 6.85 -7.86 -21.01
CA THR A 322 8.10 -8.60 -20.83
C THR A 322 8.52 -8.55 -19.37
N LEU A 323 8.67 -9.73 -18.76
CA LEU A 323 9.13 -9.86 -17.40
C LEU A 323 10.60 -9.49 -17.29
N ARG A 324 10.97 -9.02 -16.10
CA ARG A 324 12.35 -8.66 -15.80
C ARG A 324 13.11 -9.86 -15.32
N GLN A 325 14.27 -10.11 -15.92
CA GLN A 325 15.17 -11.11 -15.43
C GLN A 325 15.87 -10.64 -14.15
N VAL A 326 15.95 -11.52 -13.18
CA VAL A 326 16.68 -11.38 -11.92
C VAL A 326 17.76 -12.45 -11.87
N GLY A 327 18.97 -12.06 -11.48
CA GLY A 327 20.13 -12.93 -11.45
C GLY A 327 20.75 -13.20 -12.84
N ALA A 328 21.94 -13.81 -12.84
CA ALA A 328 22.73 -14.03 -14.05
C ALA A 328 22.03 -14.94 -15.08
N ARG A 329 22.26 -14.70 -16.37
CA ARG A 329 21.85 -15.62 -17.45
C ARG A 329 22.70 -16.89 -17.45
N PRO A 330 22.19 -17.99 -18.03
CA PRO A 330 23.02 -19.14 -18.38
C PRO A 330 24.26 -18.68 -19.16
N GLY A 331 25.45 -19.12 -18.72
CA GLY A 331 26.74 -18.77 -19.34
C GLY A 331 27.32 -17.41 -18.94
N GLN A 332 26.59 -16.55 -18.24
CA GLN A 332 27.15 -15.32 -17.66
C GLN A 332 27.84 -15.64 -16.31
N PRO A 333 28.85 -14.84 -15.91
CA PRO A 333 29.39 -14.92 -14.56
C PRO A 333 28.26 -14.70 -13.54
N PRO A 334 28.30 -15.38 -12.38
CA PRO A 334 27.30 -15.19 -11.33
C PRO A 334 27.25 -13.71 -10.94
N CYS A 335 26.06 -13.25 -10.55
CA CYS A 335 25.97 -11.92 -9.96
C CYS A 335 26.90 -11.85 -8.75
N PRO A 336 27.65 -10.75 -8.57
CA PRO A 336 28.45 -10.59 -7.38
C PRO A 336 27.53 -10.81 -6.18
N ALA A 337 27.99 -11.62 -5.22
CA ALA A 337 27.25 -11.80 -3.99
C ALA A 337 26.86 -10.41 -3.49
N GLY A 338 25.57 -10.20 -3.21
CA GLY A 338 25.17 -8.99 -2.51
C GLY A 338 26.11 -8.82 -1.33
N THR A 339 26.55 -7.60 -1.06
CA THR A 339 27.04 -7.29 0.29
C THR A 339 25.91 -7.78 1.17
N GLY A 340 26.11 -8.89 1.90
CA GLY A 340 25.00 -9.52 2.62
C GLY A 340 24.30 -8.52 3.52
N GLU A 341 23.20 -8.93 4.16
CA GLU A 341 22.67 -8.12 5.27
C GLU A 341 23.84 -7.68 6.13
N ARG A 342 24.00 -6.35 6.25
CA ARG A 342 25.12 -5.79 7.00
C ARG A 342 25.02 -6.40 8.38
N THR A 343 26.11 -7.00 8.84
CA THR A 343 26.16 -7.46 10.22
C THR A 343 25.87 -6.28 11.12
N ARG A 344 25.30 -6.52 12.30
CA ARG A 344 25.08 -5.47 13.31
C ARG A 344 26.32 -4.61 13.57
N LEU A 345 27.52 -5.19 13.43
CA LEU A 345 28.78 -4.46 13.52
C LEU A 345 28.98 -3.49 12.34
N GLU A 346 28.77 -3.94 11.11
CA GLU A 346 28.90 -3.12 9.91
C GLU A 346 27.87 -1.98 9.86
N GLU A 347 26.62 -2.25 10.27
CA GLU A 347 25.59 -1.21 10.43
C GLU A 347 26.04 -0.15 11.44
N ALA A 348 26.48 -0.57 12.63
CA ALA A 348 26.96 0.35 13.65
C ALA A 348 28.21 1.14 13.21
N ILE A 349 29.11 0.54 12.42
CA ILE A 349 30.26 1.24 11.84
C ILE A 349 29.79 2.30 10.83
N ALA A 350 28.86 1.94 9.94
CA ALA A 350 28.33 2.84 8.92
C ALA A 350 27.60 4.03 9.54
N ASP A 351 26.71 3.78 10.52
CA ASP A 351 25.97 4.82 11.23
C ASP A 351 26.90 5.77 11.97
N ARG A 352 27.90 5.23 12.68
CA ARG A 352 28.89 6.05 13.39
C ARG A 352 29.72 6.89 12.42
N SER A 353 30.12 6.31 11.29
CA SER A 353 30.87 7.02 10.25
C SER A 353 30.06 8.18 9.66
N ARG A 354 28.76 7.97 9.41
CA ARG A 354 27.83 8.99 8.94
C ARG A 354 27.77 10.21 9.87
N PHE A 355 27.87 10.00 11.18
CA PHE A 355 27.88 11.09 12.17
C PHE A 355 29.27 11.63 12.51
N GLY A 356 30.32 11.13 11.86
CA GLY A 356 31.71 11.49 12.18
C GLY A 356 32.18 11.01 13.56
N MET A 357 31.52 10.00 14.12
CA MET A 357 31.94 9.33 15.35
C MET A 357 33.07 8.34 15.05
N ARG A 358 33.80 7.94 16.10
CA ARG A 358 34.85 6.92 15.98
C ARG A 358 34.24 5.59 15.53
N ALA A 359 34.61 5.08 14.35
CA ALA A 359 33.95 3.94 13.72
C ALA A 359 34.87 2.75 13.42
N ASP A 360 36.04 2.65 14.06
CA ASP A 360 36.89 1.47 13.89
C ASP A 360 36.23 0.21 14.48
N ALA A 361 36.35 -0.91 13.75
CA ALA A 361 35.64 -2.14 14.07
C ALA A 361 35.90 -2.65 15.50
N GLY A 362 37.14 -2.55 15.99
CA GLY A 362 37.50 -2.96 17.35
C GLY A 362 36.77 -2.14 18.43
N TYR A 363 36.69 -0.82 18.24
CA TYR A 363 35.96 0.07 19.13
C TYR A 363 34.44 -0.17 19.10
N VAL A 364 33.85 -0.27 17.91
CA VAL A 364 32.40 -0.49 17.75
C VAL A 364 32.00 -1.85 18.32
N GLN A 365 32.79 -2.90 18.09
CA GLN A 365 32.55 -4.22 18.67
C GLN A 365 32.58 -4.18 20.21
N ALA A 366 33.49 -3.40 20.80
CA ALA A 366 33.56 -3.24 22.25
C ALA A 366 32.33 -2.52 22.83
N LEU A 367 31.75 -1.56 22.10
CA LEU A 367 30.49 -0.91 22.47
C LEU A 367 29.31 -1.87 22.35
N LEU A 368 29.19 -2.61 21.24
CA LEU A 368 28.11 -3.58 21.04
C LEU A 368 28.09 -4.66 22.13
N ARG A 369 29.26 -5.12 22.59
CA ARG A 369 29.37 -6.04 23.75
C ARG A 369 28.83 -5.45 25.06
N ARG A 370 28.77 -4.14 25.19
CA ARG A 370 28.16 -3.41 26.31
C ARG A 370 26.67 -3.11 26.09
N GLY A 371 26.08 -3.61 25.01
CA GLY A 371 24.65 -3.50 24.70
C GLY A 371 24.23 -2.26 23.92
N SER A 372 25.15 -1.39 23.49
CA SER A 372 24.83 -0.16 22.76
C SER A 372 25.88 0.13 21.69
N PRO A 373 25.51 0.58 20.47
CA PRO A 373 26.49 1.05 19.48
C PRO A 373 27.07 2.43 19.81
N TYR A 374 26.60 3.08 20.88
CA TYR A 374 26.98 4.44 21.28
C TYR A 374 27.46 4.51 22.73
N THR A 375 28.41 5.41 23.01
CA THR A 375 28.72 5.87 24.38
C THR A 375 27.55 6.69 24.94
N LYS A 376 27.54 6.96 26.26
CA LYS A 376 26.50 7.81 26.88
C LYS A 376 26.44 9.24 26.34
N ALA A 377 27.55 9.77 25.83
CA ALA A 377 27.59 11.12 25.25
C ALA A 377 27.04 11.10 23.82
N GLU A 378 27.47 10.13 23.02
CA GLU A 378 26.96 9.91 21.65
C GLU A 378 25.47 9.56 21.66
N ALA A 379 25.00 8.69 22.57
CA ALA A 379 23.59 8.34 22.68
C ALA A 379 22.71 9.55 23.02
N ARG A 380 23.19 10.46 23.88
CA ARG A 380 22.50 11.74 24.16
C ARG A 380 22.49 12.66 22.95
N TRP A 381 23.56 12.65 22.17
CA TRP A 381 23.65 13.41 20.93
C TRP A 381 22.70 12.86 19.86
N VAL A 382 22.61 11.53 19.70
CA VAL A 382 21.65 10.87 18.79
C VAL A 382 20.23 11.13 19.24
N ALA A 383 19.93 11.02 20.54
CA ALA A 383 18.60 11.35 21.05
C ALA A 383 18.20 12.81 20.78
N LEU A 384 19.15 13.76 20.88
CA LEU A 384 18.91 15.15 20.50
C LEU A 384 18.71 15.30 18.97
N LEU A 385 19.44 14.54 18.16
CA LEU A 385 19.22 14.52 16.71
C LEU A 385 17.81 14.00 16.40
N ASP A 386 17.39 12.89 16.99
CA ASP A 386 16.06 12.30 16.81
C ASP A 386 14.95 13.24 17.31
N GLU A 387 15.19 13.97 18.40
CA GLU A 387 14.26 15.00 18.90
C GLU A 387 14.10 16.14 17.88
N ILE A 388 15.20 16.61 17.28
CA ILE A 388 15.16 17.65 16.25
C ILE A 388 14.57 17.11 14.94
N ASP A 389 14.83 15.86 14.57
CA ASP A 389 14.30 15.23 13.35
C ASP A 389 12.83 14.76 13.51
N SER A 390 12.27 14.86 14.71
CA SER A 390 10.87 14.55 14.95
C SER A 390 9.93 15.48 14.17
N GLY A 391 8.70 15.02 13.89
CA GLY A 391 7.76 15.62 12.93
C GLY A 391 7.36 17.09 13.16
N ASP A 392 7.77 17.71 14.26
CA ASP A 392 7.57 19.13 14.50
C ASP A 392 8.47 20.04 13.63
N GLU A 393 9.71 19.63 13.35
CA GLU A 393 10.56 20.37 12.38
C GLU A 393 10.11 20.09 10.94
N GLU A 394 9.53 18.91 10.65
CA GLU A 394 8.87 18.61 9.36
C GLU A 394 7.65 19.52 9.12
N THR A 395 6.90 19.81 10.18
CA THR A 395 5.77 20.76 10.13
C THR A 395 6.27 22.19 9.81
N LEU A 396 7.39 22.61 10.39
CA LEU A 396 7.99 23.91 10.09
C LEU A 396 8.58 23.96 8.68
N ASP A 397 9.26 22.91 8.22
CA ASP A 397 9.78 22.77 6.84
C ASP A 397 8.65 22.90 5.80
N SER A 398 7.51 22.23 6.04
CA SER A 398 6.31 22.30 5.20
C SER A 398 5.70 23.70 5.19
N ASP A 399 5.53 24.34 6.35
CA ASP A 399 4.99 25.70 6.42
C ASP A 399 5.90 26.73 5.75
N LEU A 400 7.23 26.60 5.90
CA LEU A 400 8.17 27.50 5.22
C LEU A 400 8.10 27.33 3.70
N TRP A 401 7.89 26.11 3.21
CA TRP A 401 7.67 25.84 1.79
C TRP A 401 6.39 26.49 1.27
N GLU A 402 5.27 26.37 1.99
CA GLU A 402 4.00 27.00 1.62
C GLU A 402 4.06 28.53 1.64
N ARG A 403 4.74 29.11 2.64
CA ARG A 403 4.83 30.57 2.80
C ARG A 403 5.82 31.22 1.85
N PHE A 404 6.92 30.51 1.54
CA PHE A 404 8.02 31.05 0.76
C PHE A 404 8.37 30.19 -0.47
N PRO A 405 7.39 29.79 -1.31
CA PRO A 405 7.61 28.79 -2.37
C PRO A 405 8.58 29.27 -3.47
N LYS A 406 8.82 30.59 -3.53
CA LYS A 406 9.71 31.24 -4.51
C LYS A 406 11.15 31.42 -4.02
N THR A 407 11.41 31.25 -2.72
CA THR A 407 12.73 31.47 -2.15
C THR A 407 13.22 30.31 -1.30
N TYR A 408 12.34 29.51 -0.72
CA TYR A 408 12.73 28.39 0.12
C TYR A 408 13.35 27.23 -0.68
N ALA A 409 14.42 26.66 -0.14
CA ALA A 409 15.25 25.61 -0.75
C ALA A 409 15.33 24.33 0.11
N GLY A 410 14.37 24.16 1.04
CA GLY A 410 14.34 23.04 1.97
C GLY A 410 15.31 23.19 3.15
N SER A 411 15.17 22.30 4.12
CA SER A 411 16.10 22.14 5.23
C SER A 411 17.08 20.97 5.01
N VAL A 412 18.24 21.04 5.67
CA VAL A 412 19.21 19.94 5.76
C VAL A 412 19.74 19.82 7.18
N PHE A 413 19.98 18.59 7.63
CA PHE A 413 20.58 18.33 8.93
C PHE A 413 22.11 18.31 8.81
N VAL A 414 22.78 19.04 9.69
CA VAL A 414 24.24 18.99 9.84
C VAL A 414 24.55 18.15 11.07
N THR A 415 24.99 16.92 10.83
CA THR A 415 25.09 15.85 11.83
C THR A 415 26.55 15.42 12.03
N GLN A 416 27.38 16.27 12.64
CA GLN A 416 28.81 15.97 12.87
C GLN A 416 29.17 16.01 14.36
N TYR A 417 29.33 14.85 14.98
CA TYR A 417 29.78 14.72 16.37
C TYR A 417 31.24 15.22 16.52
N PRO A 418 31.61 15.93 17.62
CA PRO A 418 30.81 16.22 18.82
C PRO A 418 30.01 17.53 18.77
N LYS A 419 29.94 18.21 17.62
CA LYS A 419 29.16 19.47 17.52
C LYS A 419 27.67 19.14 17.66
N PRO A 420 26.87 19.95 18.37
CA PRO A 420 25.42 19.73 18.44
C PRO A 420 24.81 19.63 17.03
N PRO A 421 23.83 18.74 16.80
CA PRO A 421 23.13 18.65 15.53
C PRO A 421 22.41 19.96 15.23
N LEU A 422 22.42 20.40 13.97
CA LEU A 422 21.79 21.65 13.53
C LEU A 422 20.86 21.39 12.34
N VAL A 423 19.77 22.14 12.27
CA VAL A 423 18.92 22.22 11.06
C VAL A 423 19.28 23.49 10.31
N VAL A 424 19.68 23.37 9.05
CA VAL A 424 20.00 24.50 8.18
C VAL A 424 18.84 24.70 7.20
N TYR A 425 18.07 25.75 7.42
CA TYR A 425 16.98 26.19 6.54
C TYR A 425 17.53 27.04 5.40
N ARG A 426 17.27 26.67 4.15
CA ARG A 426 17.95 27.29 3.03
C ARG A 426 17.01 28.15 2.20
N PHE A 427 17.53 29.28 1.71
CA PHE A 427 16.79 30.20 0.88
C PHE A 427 17.67 30.69 -0.27
N THR A 428 17.09 30.88 -1.45
CA THR A 428 17.77 31.45 -2.61
C THR A 428 17.98 32.96 -2.49
N LYS A 429 17.23 33.63 -1.59
CA LYS A 429 17.31 35.06 -1.29
C LYS A 429 17.03 35.31 0.18
N ASP A 430 17.68 36.33 0.74
CA ASP A 430 17.46 36.85 2.10
C ASP A 430 17.40 35.78 3.23
N ALA A 431 18.27 34.78 3.16
CA ALA A 431 18.30 33.71 4.16
C ALA A 431 18.42 34.24 5.60
N GLN A 432 19.26 35.26 5.82
CA GLN A 432 19.46 35.87 7.14
C GLN A 432 18.21 36.62 7.64
N GLY A 433 17.43 37.26 6.75
CA GLY A 433 16.18 37.91 7.12
C GLY A 433 15.14 36.93 7.71
N HIS A 434 15.16 35.67 7.28
CA HIS A 434 14.24 34.64 7.77
C HIS A 434 14.64 34.03 9.13
N LEU A 435 15.90 34.10 9.55
CA LEU A 435 16.41 33.38 10.73
C LEU A 435 15.65 33.69 12.02
N ARG A 436 15.32 34.98 12.25
CA ARG A 436 14.59 35.39 13.46
C ARG A 436 13.18 34.78 13.50
N ALA A 437 12.49 34.74 12.37
CA ALA A 437 11.15 34.17 12.27
C ALA A 437 11.17 32.65 12.45
N ILE A 438 12.17 31.97 11.87
CA ILE A 438 12.37 30.53 12.01
C ILE A 438 12.63 30.16 13.47
N ARG A 439 13.57 30.85 14.13
CA ARG A 439 13.86 30.61 15.55
C ARG A 439 12.67 30.86 16.46
N LYS A 440 11.75 31.77 16.10
CA LYS A 440 10.53 31.98 16.90
C LYS A 440 9.57 30.79 16.86
N ARG A 441 9.68 29.93 15.84
CA ARG A 441 8.73 28.85 15.54
C ARG A 441 9.32 27.46 15.68
N SER A 442 10.63 27.31 15.51
CA SER A 442 11.35 26.07 15.76
C SER A 442 11.28 25.73 17.24
N GLN A 443 11.12 24.43 17.55
CA GLN A 443 11.20 23.95 18.92
C GLN A 443 12.64 23.95 19.44
N HIS A 444 13.61 23.95 18.53
CA HIS A 444 15.04 23.97 18.81
C HIS A 444 15.72 25.24 18.26
N PRO A 445 15.36 26.45 18.74
CA PRO A 445 15.85 27.72 18.20
C PRO A 445 17.37 27.87 18.24
N ALA A 446 18.04 27.23 19.21
CA ALA A 446 19.49 27.22 19.33
C ALA A 446 20.17 26.39 18.23
N ASN A 447 19.46 25.42 17.64
CA ASN A 447 19.93 24.48 16.64
C ASN A 447 19.56 24.92 15.20
N ALA A 448 18.58 25.81 15.05
CA ALA A 448 18.21 26.38 13.76
C ALA A 448 19.26 27.36 13.21
N ARG A 449 19.66 27.14 11.95
CA ARG A 449 20.53 27.99 11.14
C ARG A 449 19.86 28.28 9.80
N VAL A 450 20.40 29.27 9.09
CA VAL A 450 20.00 29.56 7.72
C VAL A 450 21.22 29.60 6.81
N ALA A 451 21.05 29.21 5.55
CA ALA A 451 22.07 29.32 4.53
C ALA A 451 21.48 29.74 3.17
N THR A 452 22.33 30.28 2.30
CA THR A 452 21.94 30.59 0.92
C THR A 452 21.98 29.31 0.09
N ALA A 453 21.00 29.15 -0.81
CA ALA A 453 20.95 28.09 -1.81
C ALA A 453 20.92 28.67 -3.23
N THR A 454 21.24 27.85 -4.23
CA THR A 454 21.20 28.24 -5.64
C THR A 454 19.85 27.93 -6.32
N VAL A 455 19.13 26.92 -5.81
CA VAL A 455 17.85 26.44 -6.36
C VAL A 455 16.80 26.35 -5.27
N THR A 456 15.53 26.60 -5.62
CA THR A 456 14.41 26.45 -4.68
C THR A 456 13.95 24.99 -4.62
N ARG A 457 13.29 24.60 -3.52
CA ARG A 457 12.69 23.26 -3.37
C ARG A 457 11.68 23.00 -4.48
N SER A 458 10.79 23.96 -4.74
CA SER A 458 9.80 23.88 -5.82
C SER A 458 10.43 23.70 -7.21
N ALA A 459 11.67 24.15 -7.43
CA ALA A 459 12.37 23.93 -8.68
C ALA A 459 13.00 22.52 -8.75
N LEU A 460 13.53 22.01 -7.64
CA LEU A 460 14.00 20.62 -7.55
C LEU A 460 12.85 19.61 -7.67
N GLU A 461 11.70 19.89 -7.08
CA GLU A 461 10.50 19.04 -7.17
C GLU A 461 9.99 18.94 -8.61
N ARG A 462 9.86 20.07 -9.32
CA ARG A 462 9.52 20.06 -10.75
C ARG A 462 10.57 19.34 -11.60
N LEU A 463 11.85 19.40 -11.21
CA LEU A 463 12.90 18.66 -11.89
C LEU A 463 12.75 17.15 -11.64
N LEU A 464 12.48 16.74 -10.40
CA LEU A 464 12.22 15.35 -10.02
C LEU A 464 10.99 14.80 -10.75
N GLU A 465 9.90 15.57 -10.80
CA GLU A 465 8.68 15.23 -11.54
C GLU A 465 8.98 14.99 -13.03
N ARG A 466 9.71 15.90 -13.70
CA ARG A 466 10.14 15.70 -15.09
C ARG A 466 11.00 14.45 -15.29
N VAL A 467 11.83 14.09 -14.32
CA VAL A 467 12.62 12.86 -14.35
C VAL A 467 11.71 11.64 -14.18
N HIS A 468 10.75 11.68 -13.24
CA HIS A 468 9.76 10.62 -13.05
C HIS A 468 8.89 10.42 -14.30
N ASP A 469 8.42 11.48 -14.95
CA ASP A 469 7.64 11.41 -16.19
C ASP A 469 8.44 10.66 -17.28
N ALA A 470 9.71 11.02 -17.46
CA ALA A 470 10.57 10.33 -18.42
C ALA A 470 10.79 8.85 -18.09
N ILE A 471 10.89 8.50 -16.80
CA ILE A 471 11.05 7.11 -16.35
C ILE A 471 9.75 6.31 -16.49
N ALA A 472 8.60 6.95 -16.27
CA ALA A 472 7.28 6.34 -16.39
C ALA A 472 7.00 5.91 -17.83
N GLU A 473 7.48 6.69 -18.82
CA GLU A 473 7.45 6.32 -20.24
C GLU A 473 8.43 5.17 -20.53
N GLN A 474 9.68 5.30 -20.06
CA GLN A 474 10.73 4.32 -20.30
C GLN A 474 11.75 4.29 -19.16
N ARG A 475 11.77 3.20 -18.39
CA ARG A 475 12.72 3.05 -17.27
C ARG A 475 14.19 2.97 -17.71
N GLU A 476 14.41 2.65 -18.98
CA GLU A 476 15.74 2.70 -19.60
C GLU A 476 15.88 3.99 -20.42
N LEU A 477 16.70 4.92 -19.93
CA LEU A 477 16.90 6.21 -20.59
C LEU A 477 18.25 6.19 -21.30
N GLY A 478 18.24 6.03 -22.62
CA GLY A 478 19.46 6.09 -23.43
C GLY A 478 20.52 5.07 -23.03
N GLY A 479 20.12 3.85 -22.67
CA GLY A 479 21.02 2.76 -22.24
C GLY A 479 21.37 2.77 -20.74
N PHE A 480 20.72 3.61 -19.94
CA PHE A 480 20.84 3.63 -18.49
C PHE A 480 19.57 3.10 -17.84
N PHE A 481 19.68 2.03 -17.06
CA PHE A 481 18.55 1.59 -16.23
C PHE A 481 18.47 2.46 -14.98
N VAL A 482 17.36 3.17 -14.79
CA VAL A 482 17.16 4.01 -13.61
C VAL A 482 16.61 3.17 -12.46
N ALA A 483 17.44 3.04 -11.42
CA ALA A 483 17.15 2.29 -10.22
C ALA A 483 16.23 3.07 -9.28
N ALA A 484 16.61 4.29 -8.92
CA ALA A 484 15.90 5.18 -8.01
C ALA A 484 16.21 6.64 -8.31
N THR A 485 15.32 7.52 -7.87
CA THR A 485 15.44 8.97 -8.00
C THR A 485 14.92 9.66 -6.76
N TYR A 486 15.64 10.65 -6.25
CA TYR A 486 15.21 11.43 -5.09
C TYR A 486 15.84 12.82 -5.07
N GLU A 487 15.21 13.73 -4.35
CA GLU A 487 15.77 15.05 -4.06
C GLU A 487 16.92 14.90 -3.06
N ASP A 488 18.14 15.23 -3.47
CA ASP A 488 19.25 15.44 -2.55
C ASP A 488 19.34 16.93 -2.22
N ARG A 489 18.66 17.28 -1.13
CA ARG A 489 18.66 18.64 -0.63
C ARG A 489 20.08 19.09 -0.34
N ALA A 490 20.93 18.30 0.32
CA ALA A 490 22.27 18.71 0.72
C ALA A 490 23.14 19.16 -0.45
N THR A 491 23.02 18.50 -1.61
CA THR A 491 23.77 18.84 -2.82
C THR A 491 23.01 19.73 -3.79
N GLU A 492 21.79 20.15 -3.45
CA GLU A 492 20.93 20.99 -4.29
C GLU A 492 20.68 20.38 -5.67
N SER A 493 20.42 19.07 -5.69
CA SER A 493 20.29 18.30 -6.92
C SER A 493 19.24 17.19 -6.80
N VAL A 494 18.81 16.68 -7.95
CA VAL A 494 18.12 15.40 -8.06
C VAL A 494 19.16 14.33 -8.31
N LEU A 495 19.27 13.37 -7.38
CA LEU A 495 20.16 12.23 -7.51
C LEU A 495 19.43 11.10 -8.25
N ILE A 496 20.05 10.61 -9.32
CA ILE A 496 19.57 9.50 -10.14
C ILE A 496 20.53 8.33 -9.95
N GLN A 497 20.06 7.28 -9.30
CA GLN A 497 20.79 6.04 -9.19
C GLN A 497 20.60 5.23 -10.47
N VAL A 498 21.69 4.83 -11.11
CA VAL A 498 21.69 4.13 -12.39
C VAL A 498 22.46 2.82 -12.31
N VAL A 499 22.03 1.85 -13.12
CA VAL A 499 22.74 0.60 -13.35
C VAL A 499 23.30 0.62 -14.77
N THR A 500 24.62 0.62 -14.90
CA THR A 500 25.30 0.78 -16.19
C THR A 500 26.80 0.45 -16.12
N THR A 501 27.36 0.00 -17.23
CA THR A 501 28.82 -0.08 -17.45
C THR A 501 29.41 1.22 -17.99
N ARG A 502 28.57 2.19 -18.38
CA ARG A 502 29.00 3.44 -19.00
C ARG A 502 29.45 4.46 -17.96
N ALA A 503 30.53 5.17 -18.27
CA ALA A 503 31.10 6.20 -17.39
C ALA A 503 30.50 7.61 -17.61
N ASP A 504 29.64 7.80 -18.61
CA ASP A 504 29.11 9.12 -19.02
C ASP A 504 27.70 9.43 -18.48
N SER A 505 27.22 8.69 -17.47
CA SER A 505 25.88 8.88 -16.89
C SER A 505 25.63 10.32 -16.44
N ASP A 506 26.55 10.93 -15.68
CA ASP A 506 26.39 12.28 -15.16
C ASP A 506 26.27 13.32 -16.29
N ALA A 507 27.10 13.19 -17.33
CA ALA A 507 27.07 14.06 -18.50
C ALA A 507 25.76 13.91 -19.29
N TYR A 508 25.31 12.67 -19.53
CA TYR A 508 24.07 12.38 -20.24
C TYR A 508 22.85 12.97 -19.51
N PHE A 509 22.71 12.71 -18.21
CA PHE A 509 21.56 13.17 -17.44
C PHE A 509 21.57 14.69 -17.22
N LYS A 510 22.74 15.32 -17.06
CA LYS A 510 22.85 16.78 -17.02
C LYS A 510 22.48 17.43 -18.35
N ALA A 511 22.91 16.85 -19.48
CA ALA A 511 22.53 17.34 -20.80
C ALA A 511 21.01 17.25 -21.03
N ARG A 512 20.37 16.18 -20.54
CA ARG A 512 18.94 15.94 -20.71
C ARG A 512 18.05 16.77 -19.79
N PHE A 513 18.40 16.87 -18.51
CA PHE A 513 17.50 17.43 -17.49
C PHE A 513 17.99 18.75 -16.88
N GLY A 514 19.27 19.08 -17.01
CA GLY A 514 19.88 20.30 -16.53
C GLY A 514 20.98 20.08 -15.47
N PRO A 515 21.65 21.16 -15.03
CA PRO A 515 22.85 21.07 -14.20
C PRO A 515 22.60 20.59 -12.76
N HIS A 516 21.36 20.64 -12.28
CA HIS A 516 20.96 20.20 -10.94
C HIS A 516 20.62 18.70 -10.89
N VAL A 517 21.14 17.91 -11.82
CA VAL A 517 21.06 16.46 -11.79
C VAL A 517 22.44 15.88 -11.53
N ARG A 518 22.49 14.84 -10.70
CA ARG A 518 23.67 14.04 -10.46
C ARG A 518 23.32 12.57 -10.61
N THR A 519 24.30 11.78 -11.00
CA THR A 519 24.12 10.33 -11.10
C THR A 519 25.04 9.59 -10.15
N GLU A 520 24.56 8.47 -9.64
CA GLU A 520 25.34 7.48 -8.90
C GLU A 520 25.19 6.12 -9.57
N VAL A 521 26.31 5.49 -9.92
CA VAL A 521 26.29 4.12 -10.48
C VAL A 521 26.24 3.13 -9.31
N VAL A 522 25.10 2.44 -9.16
CA VAL A 522 24.85 1.51 -8.04
C VAL A 522 25.13 0.04 -8.40
N ASP A 523 25.22 -0.25 -9.70
CA ASP A 523 25.58 -1.56 -10.23
C ASP A 523 25.99 -1.43 -11.72
N ASP A 524 26.61 -2.47 -12.28
CA ASP A 524 26.94 -2.55 -13.70
C ASP A 524 25.95 -3.43 -14.49
N ARG A 525 25.19 -4.29 -13.81
CA ARG A 525 24.24 -5.26 -14.40
C ARG A 525 22.86 -5.17 -13.78
N VAL A 526 21.85 -4.94 -14.61
CA VAL A 526 20.45 -4.73 -14.18
C VAL A 526 19.91 -5.95 -13.46
N GLU A 527 20.14 -7.13 -14.00
CA GLU A 527 19.69 -8.40 -13.44
C GLU A 527 20.31 -8.68 -12.06
N CYS A 528 21.53 -8.19 -11.80
CA CYS A 528 22.21 -8.33 -10.52
C CYS A 528 21.73 -7.32 -9.49
N TYR A 529 21.47 -6.09 -9.92
CA TYR A 529 20.84 -5.08 -9.07
C TYR A 529 19.47 -5.56 -8.56
N LEU A 530 18.64 -6.11 -9.46
CA LEU A 530 17.33 -6.65 -9.12
C LEU A 530 17.42 -7.89 -8.21
N ASP A 531 18.46 -8.73 -8.34
CA ASP A 531 18.67 -9.90 -7.47
C ASP A 531 18.98 -9.50 -6.02
N ARG A 532 19.68 -8.37 -5.84
CA ARG A 532 19.98 -7.86 -4.50
C ARG A 532 18.76 -7.26 -3.82
N ASN A 533 17.93 -6.51 -4.56
CA ASN A 533 16.75 -5.85 -4.00
C ASN A 533 15.56 -6.79 -3.77
N THR A 534 15.51 -7.95 -4.44
CA THR A 534 14.43 -8.94 -4.23
C THR A 534 14.66 -9.84 -3.01
N ARG A 535 15.81 -9.71 -2.33
CA ARG A 535 16.17 -10.49 -1.13
C ARG A 535 16.00 -9.70 0.17
N LEU A 536 15.69 -8.41 0.07
CA LEU A 536 15.31 -7.52 1.17
C LEU A 536 13.79 -7.55 1.32
#